data_AF-A0A1C9WUA0-F1
#
_entry.id   AF-A0A1C9WUA0-F1
#
_cell.length_a   1.000
_cell.length_b   1.000
_cell.length_c   1.000
_cell.angle_alpha   90.00
_cell.angle_beta   90.00
_cell.angle_gamma   90.00
#
_symmetry.space_group_name_H-M   'P 1'
#
loop_
_entity.id
_entity.type
_entity.pdbx_description
1 polymer ?
#
loop_
_entity_poly.entity_id
_entity_poly.type
_entity_poly.pdbx_seq_one_letter_code
_entity_poly.pdbx_strand_id
1 'polypeptide(L)'
;MLLGAVAVVLALVMFSRGSGSTVCPAIGYAYVGDVELVFPQDPVSVAACFGEGCTAAAVTRSPDGKWLVPQSQPYLVPPVSVTSVYVEAADSSGARIASALPIVTEPTGEYPYGRECGGPVRFKPVQVPFG
;
A
#
# COMPACT_ATOMS: atom_id res chain seq x y z
N MET A 1 51.04 -61.07 2.30
CA MET A 1 49.91 -60.93 1.35
C MET A 1 48.64 -61.10 2.18
N LEU A 2 47.74 -60.14 2.40
CA LEU A 2 47.53 -58.81 1.84
C LEU A 2 46.99 -57.87 2.96
N LEU A 3 47.59 -56.69 3.03
CA LEU A 3 47.07 -55.37 3.42
C LEU A 3 45.97 -55.25 4.49
N GLY A 4 46.36 -54.61 5.61
CA GLY A 4 45.49 -53.74 6.37
C GLY A 4 45.36 -52.34 5.76
N ALA A 5 44.36 -51.60 6.27
CA ALA A 5 44.02 -50.20 6.04
C ALA A 5 43.39 -49.86 4.68
N VAL A 6 42.09 -49.51 4.69
CA VAL A 6 41.61 -48.17 4.26
C VAL A 6 40.32 -47.88 5.05
N ALA A 7 40.46 -47.01 6.05
CA ALA A 7 39.36 -46.26 6.64
C ALA A 7 38.92 -45.14 5.67
N VAL A 8 37.77 -44.53 5.96
CA VAL A 8 37.25 -43.30 5.33
C VAL A 8 36.68 -43.60 3.93
N VAL A 9 35.38 -43.48 3.66
CA VAL A 9 34.64 -42.23 3.49
C VAL A 9 33.16 -42.47 3.88
N LEU A 10 32.85 -42.37 5.17
CA LEU A 10 31.53 -41.94 5.64
C LEU A 10 31.57 -40.41 5.76
N ALA A 11 32.04 -39.71 4.72
CA ALA A 11 32.16 -38.26 4.72
C ALA A 11 31.00 -37.68 3.92
N LEU A 12 30.00 -37.20 4.66
CA LEU A 12 29.57 -35.81 4.53
C LEU A 12 29.35 -35.33 3.10
N VAL A 13 28.51 -36.04 2.35
CA VAL A 13 27.68 -35.40 1.33
C VAL A 13 26.37 -34.95 2.00
N MET A 14 26.50 -34.36 3.20
CA MET A 14 25.69 -33.20 3.52
C MET A 14 26.18 -32.12 2.56
N PHE A 15 25.68 -32.16 1.32
CA PHE A 15 25.64 -30.96 0.50
C PHE A 15 24.92 -29.94 1.36
N SER A 16 25.73 -29.07 1.95
CA SER A 16 25.36 -27.81 2.51
C SER A 16 24.33 -27.20 1.57
N ARG A 17 23.04 -27.38 1.91
CA ARG A 17 22.02 -26.39 1.64
C ARG A 17 22.46 -25.20 2.46
N GLY A 18 23.45 -24.47 1.95
CA GLY A 18 23.81 -23.17 2.45
C GLY A 18 22.49 -22.42 2.44
N SER A 19 21.99 -22.14 3.63
CA SER A 19 20.92 -21.19 3.85
C SER A 19 21.47 -19.86 3.33
N GLY A 20 21.38 -19.65 2.01
CA GLY A 20 21.83 -18.42 1.39
C GLY A 20 21.09 -17.31 2.12
N SER A 21 21.82 -16.40 2.74
CA SER A 21 21.18 -15.26 3.38
C SER A 21 20.42 -14.54 2.27
N THR A 22 19.10 -14.52 2.36
CA THR A 22 18.31 -13.72 1.41
C THR A 22 18.73 -12.27 1.61
N VAL A 23 19.34 -11.69 0.57
CA VAL A 23 19.68 -10.27 0.54
C VAL A 23 18.53 -9.56 -0.17
N CYS A 24 17.68 -8.90 0.60
CA CYS A 24 16.64 -8.04 0.06
C CYS A 24 17.18 -6.65 -0.21
N PRO A 25 16.83 -6.01 -1.34
CA PRO A 25 17.25 -4.65 -1.59
C PRO A 25 16.63 -3.70 -0.57
N ALA A 26 17.37 -2.67 -0.15
CA ALA A 26 16.90 -1.66 0.79
C ALA A 26 15.88 -0.68 0.17
N ILE A 27 15.55 -0.85 -1.11
CA ILE A 27 14.50 -0.06 -1.76
C ILE A 27 13.15 -0.55 -1.25
N GLY A 28 12.46 0.31 -0.50
CA GLY A 28 11.07 0.08 -0.12
C GLY A 28 10.13 0.33 -1.29
N TYR A 29 8.92 -0.20 -1.21
CA TYR A 29 7.84 0.12 -2.14
C TYR A 29 7.02 1.28 -1.59
N ALA A 30 7.19 2.47 -2.17
CA ALA A 30 6.29 3.60 -1.94
C ALA A 30 5.24 3.63 -3.05
N TYR A 31 3.96 3.54 -2.69
CA TYR A 31 2.87 3.66 -3.64
C TYR A 31 2.41 5.12 -3.73
N VAL A 32 2.57 5.71 -4.92
CA VAL A 32 2.23 7.11 -5.21
C VAL A 32 0.96 7.27 -6.05
N GLY A 33 0.16 6.20 -6.17
CA GLY A 33 -1.09 6.24 -6.91
C GLY A 33 -2.21 6.95 -6.16
N ASP A 34 -3.34 7.13 -6.85
CA ASP A 34 -4.52 7.80 -6.31
C ASP A 34 -5.18 6.99 -5.19
N VAL A 35 -5.80 7.69 -4.25
CA VAL A 35 -6.65 7.07 -3.21
C VAL A 35 -8.10 7.07 -3.69
N GLU A 36 -8.70 5.89 -3.78
CA GLU A 36 -10.11 5.73 -4.11
C GLU A 36 -10.99 5.90 -2.86
N LEU A 37 -11.97 6.80 -2.95
CA LEU A 37 -13.01 6.99 -1.94
C LEU A 37 -14.29 6.26 -2.39
N VAL A 38 -14.83 5.43 -1.49
CA VAL A 38 -16.05 4.68 -1.73
C VAL A 38 -17.10 5.12 -0.73
N PHE A 39 -18.22 5.60 -1.26
CA PHE A 39 -19.35 6.09 -0.47
C PHE A 39 -20.50 5.08 -0.53
N PRO A 40 -21.27 4.90 0.56
CA PRO A 40 -22.42 3.99 0.58
C PRO A 40 -23.58 4.47 -0.33
N GLN A 41 -23.62 5.76 -0.64
CA GLN A 41 -24.56 6.43 -1.52
C GLN A 41 -23.85 7.55 -2.27
N ASP A 42 -24.35 7.95 -3.44
CA ASP A 42 -23.65 8.92 -4.29
C ASP A 42 -23.64 10.31 -3.64
N PRO A 43 -22.46 10.88 -3.31
CA PRO A 43 -22.36 12.21 -2.73
C PRO A 43 -22.72 13.29 -3.76
N VAL A 44 -23.29 14.40 -3.27
CA VAL A 44 -23.50 15.62 -4.07
C VAL A 44 -22.29 16.55 -4.03
N SER A 45 -21.41 16.38 -3.05
CA SER A 45 -20.15 17.13 -2.92
C SER A 45 -19.10 16.28 -2.23
N VAL A 46 -17.86 16.38 -2.70
CA VAL A 46 -16.70 15.70 -2.12
C VAL A 46 -15.51 16.65 -2.17
N ALA A 47 -14.83 16.81 -1.05
CA ALA A 47 -13.53 17.46 -0.95
C ALA A 47 -12.59 16.60 -0.09
N ALA A 48 -11.30 16.67 -0.37
CA ALA A 48 -10.32 15.88 0.35
C ALA A 48 -8.97 16.59 0.44
N CYS A 49 -8.12 16.15 1.36
CA CYS A 49 -6.71 16.50 1.39
C CYS A 49 -5.89 15.48 2.20
N PHE A 50 -4.58 15.49 1.99
CA PHE A 50 -3.62 14.63 2.67
C PHE A 50 -2.78 15.43 3.67
N GLY A 51 -2.53 14.82 4.84
CA GLY A 51 -1.81 15.44 5.94
C GLY A 51 -2.73 16.04 7.00
N GLU A 52 -2.17 16.32 8.18
CA GLU A 52 -2.92 16.91 9.28
C GLU A 52 -3.13 18.42 9.04
N GLY A 53 -4.34 18.91 9.34
CA GLY A 53 -4.66 20.34 9.24
C GLY A 53 -4.65 20.92 7.82
N CYS A 54 -4.72 20.06 6.79
CA CYS A 54 -4.76 20.49 5.40
C CYS A 54 -6.10 21.16 5.04
N THR A 55 -6.09 21.97 3.98
CA THR A 55 -7.31 22.53 3.40
C THR A 55 -7.87 21.59 2.35
N ALA A 56 -9.11 21.11 2.56
CA ALA A 56 -9.77 20.21 1.62
C ALA A 56 -10.02 20.91 0.27
N ALA A 57 -9.66 20.22 -0.81
CA ALA A 57 -9.93 20.67 -2.17
C ALA A 57 -11.01 19.78 -2.80
N ALA A 58 -11.84 20.36 -3.66
CA ALA A 58 -12.94 19.63 -4.31
C ALA A 58 -12.41 18.49 -5.18
N VAL A 59 -12.86 17.27 -4.91
CA VAL A 59 -12.53 16.08 -5.70
C VAL A 59 -13.52 15.99 -6.85
N THR A 60 -13.03 15.73 -8.07
CA THR A 60 -13.90 15.51 -9.24
C THR A 60 -14.07 14.03 -9.48
N ARG A 61 -15.29 13.61 -9.79
CA ARG A 61 -15.57 12.22 -10.17
C ARG A 61 -14.88 11.92 -11.50
N SER A 62 -14.14 10.82 -11.55
CA SER A 62 -13.46 10.37 -12.75
C SER A 62 -14.45 9.90 -13.83
N PRO A 63 -14.03 9.80 -15.10
CA PRO A 63 -14.91 9.34 -16.18
C PRO A 63 -15.48 7.93 -16.00
N ASP A 64 -14.78 7.07 -15.25
CA ASP A 64 -15.23 5.72 -14.86
C ASP A 64 -16.12 5.73 -13.60
N GLY A 65 -16.50 6.90 -13.11
CA GLY A 65 -17.46 7.07 -12.02
C GLY A 65 -16.86 6.88 -10.62
N LYS A 66 -15.54 6.97 -10.47
CA LYS A 66 -14.85 6.81 -9.18
C LYS A 66 -14.48 8.17 -8.58
N TRP A 67 -14.27 8.19 -7.27
CA TRP A 67 -13.76 9.35 -6.56
C TRP A 67 -12.29 9.10 -6.24
N LEU A 68 -11.39 9.65 -7.06
CA LEU A 68 -9.95 9.45 -6.95
C LEU A 68 -9.30 10.72 -6.43
N VAL A 69 -8.52 10.61 -5.36
CA VAL A 69 -7.76 11.72 -4.77
C VAL A 69 -6.29 11.57 -5.15
N PRO A 70 -5.76 12.44 -6.04
CA PRO A 70 -4.37 12.38 -6.47
C PRO A 70 -3.39 12.79 -5.38
N GLN A 71 -2.23 12.12 -5.30
CA GLN A 71 -1.11 12.52 -4.43
C GLN A 71 -0.30 13.68 -5.03
N SER A 72 -0.98 14.76 -5.40
CA SER A 72 -0.39 15.97 -5.97
C SER A 72 -1.15 17.21 -5.50
N GLN A 73 -0.65 18.40 -5.83
CA GLN A 73 -1.39 19.63 -5.56
C GLN A 73 -2.76 19.61 -6.29
N PRO A 74 -3.84 20.11 -5.66
CA PRO A 74 -3.90 20.79 -4.37
C PRO A 74 -4.04 19.88 -3.14
N TYR A 75 -4.23 18.57 -3.32
CA TYR A 75 -4.57 17.64 -2.24
C TYR A 75 -3.37 17.27 -1.34
N LEU A 76 -2.16 17.27 -1.90
CA LEU A 76 -0.92 16.95 -1.20
C LEU A 76 0.13 18.04 -1.45
N VAL A 77 0.75 18.53 -0.37
CA VAL A 77 1.94 19.40 -0.43
C VAL A 77 3.11 18.65 0.22
N PRO A 78 4.06 18.10 -0.56
CA PRO A 78 5.20 17.35 -0.03
C PRO A 78 6.09 18.19 0.92
N PRO A 79 6.86 17.55 1.82
CA PRO A 79 6.96 16.10 2.03
C PRO A 79 5.99 15.60 3.11
N VAL A 80 5.03 14.74 2.74
CA VAL A 80 4.12 14.09 3.70
C VAL A 80 4.03 12.61 3.37
N SER A 81 4.08 11.77 4.40
CA SER A 81 3.72 10.36 4.27
C SER A 81 2.20 10.25 4.22
N VAL A 82 1.66 9.68 3.14
CA VAL A 82 0.22 9.51 2.96
C VAL A 82 -0.26 8.28 3.73
N THR A 83 -0.66 8.50 4.99
CA THR A 83 -1.19 7.46 5.89
C THR A 83 -2.68 7.61 6.16
N SER A 84 -3.23 8.80 5.91
CA SER A 84 -4.65 9.12 6.06
C SER A 84 -5.07 10.16 5.04
N VAL A 85 -6.37 10.18 4.73
CA VAL A 85 -7.01 11.20 3.90
C VAL A 85 -8.10 11.88 4.73
N TYR A 86 -8.07 13.20 4.80
CA TYR A 86 -9.18 13.97 5.34
C TYR A 86 -10.24 14.16 4.25
N VAL A 87 -11.50 13.87 4.55
CA VAL A 87 -12.61 13.90 3.61
C VAL A 87 -13.75 14.72 4.17
N GLU A 88 -14.25 15.63 3.34
CA GLU A 88 -15.51 16.36 3.54
C GLU A 88 -16.48 15.94 2.45
N ALA A 89 -17.64 15.41 2.82
CA ALA A 89 -18.65 15.01 1.85
C ALA A 89 -20.06 15.21 2.38
N ALA A 90 -20.99 15.41 1.44
CA ALA A 90 -22.42 15.49 1.71
C ALA A 90 -23.19 14.66 0.68
N ASP A 91 -24.27 14.03 1.11
CA ASP A 91 -25.22 13.35 0.23
C ASP A 91 -26.43 14.24 -0.11
N SER A 92 -27.37 13.70 -0.87
CA SER A 92 -28.64 14.38 -1.20
C SER A 92 -29.68 14.37 -0.07
N SER A 93 -29.52 13.52 0.95
CA SER A 93 -30.41 13.46 2.12
C SER A 93 -30.07 14.51 3.18
N GLY A 94 -28.88 15.12 3.09
CA GLY A 94 -28.34 16.08 4.05
C GLY A 94 -27.35 15.46 5.05
N ALA A 95 -27.06 14.17 4.96
CA ALA A 95 -26.03 13.50 5.73
C ALA A 95 -24.63 13.99 5.33
N ARG A 96 -23.73 14.11 6.30
CA ARG A 96 -22.41 14.73 6.12
C ARG A 96 -21.32 13.99 6.85
N ILE A 97 -20.10 14.15 6.37
CA ILE A 97 -18.87 13.75 7.05
C ILE A 97 -17.80 14.81 6.87
N ALA A 98 -16.98 14.99 7.90
CA ALA A 98 -15.77 15.80 7.91
C ALA A 98 -14.77 15.10 8.84
N SER A 99 -13.96 14.18 8.31
CA SER A 99 -13.08 13.35 9.14
C SER A 99 -11.85 12.86 8.39
N ALA A 100 -10.77 12.64 9.14
CA ALA A 100 -9.62 11.86 8.68
C ALA A 100 -9.97 10.37 8.68
N LEU A 101 -9.67 9.69 7.58
CA LEU A 101 -9.87 8.26 7.38
C LEU A 101 -8.52 7.58 7.09
N PRO A 102 -8.29 6.39 7.67
CA PRO A 102 -7.03 5.68 7.48
C PRO A 102 -6.89 5.14 6.06
N ILE A 103 -5.68 5.23 5.50
CA ILE A 103 -5.34 4.61 4.23
C ILE A 103 -4.61 3.30 4.54
N VAL A 104 -5.14 2.21 4.00
CA VAL A 104 -4.54 0.88 4.16
C VAL A 104 -3.97 0.43 2.82
N THR A 105 -2.76 -0.11 2.84
CA THR A 105 -2.14 -0.71 1.66
C THR A 105 -2.40 -2.22 1.59
N GLU A 106 -2.40 -2.78 0.38
CA GLU A 106 -2.36 -4.22 0.15
C GLU A 106 -1.28 -4.60 -0.86
N PRO A 107 -0.68 -5.79 -0.74
CA PRO A 107 0.27 -6.29 -1.73
C PRO A 107 -0.39 -6.44 -3.11
N THR A 108 0.35 -6.12 -4.17
CA THR A 108 -0.12 -6.41 -5.54
C THR A 108 -0.03 -7.89 -5.89
N GLY A 109 0.71 -8.67 -5.10
CA GLY A 109 1.01 -10.09 -5.37
C GLY A 109 2.22 -10.31 -6.28
N GLU A 110 2.88 -9.23 -6.70
CA GLU A 110 4.15 -9.28 -7.42
C GLU A 110 5.31 -9.35 -6.44
N TYR A 111 6.36 -10.11 -6.78
CA TYR A 111 7.56 -10.27 -5.94
C TYR A 111 8.83 -10.19 -6.79
N PRO A 112 9.20 -9.00 -7.29
CA PRO A 112 10.34 -8.82 -8.19
C PRO A 112 11.67 -9.34 -7.64
N TYR A 113 11.81 -9.41 -6.31
CA TYR A 113 13.03 -9.82 -5.61
C TYR A 113 12.84 -11.07 -4.73
N GLY A 114 11.79 -11.86 -4.97
CA GLY A 114 11.44 -13.01 -4.13
C GLY A 114 10.39 -12.67 -3.06
N ARG A 115 9.64 -13.68 -2.61
CA ARG A 115 8.49 -13.51 -1.70
C ARG A 115 8.91 -13.01 -0.33
N GLU A 116 10.07 -13.46 0.11
CA GLU A 116 10.71 -13.11 1.36
C GLU A 116 11.16 -11.65 1.44
N CYS A 117 11.29 -10.96 0.30
CA CYS A 117 11.60 -9.54 0.22
C CYS A 117 10.37 -8.63 0.10
N GLY A 118 9.17 -9.22 0.11
CA GLY A 118 7.95 -8.49 -0.15
C GLY A 118 7.86 -7.99 -1.60
N GLY A 119 6.91 -7.09 -1.83
CA GLY A 119 6.57 -6.66 -3.17
C GLY A 119 5.88 -5.31 -3.19
N PRO A 120 5.58 -4.80 -4.40
CA PRO A 120 4.79 -3.60 -4.56
C PRO A 120 3.48 -3.68 -3.79
N VAL A 121 3.02 -2.53 -3.32
CA VAL A 121 1.72 -2.37 -2.69
C VAL A 121 0.87 -1.40 -3.49
N ARG A 122 -0.43 -1.45 -3.27
CA ARG A 122 -1.41 -0.47 -3.72
C ARG A 122 -2.31 -0.06 -2.56
N PHE A 123 -3.03 1.04 -2.69
CA PHE A 123 -4.04 1.39 -1.69
C PHE A 123 -5.29 0.52 -1.85
N LYS A 124 -5.87 0.15 -0.70
CA LYS A 124 -7.25 -0.32 -0.64
C LYS A 124 -8.19 0.89 -0.75
N PRO A 125 -9.39 0.72 -1.35
CA PRO A 125 -10.39 1.77 -1.35
C PRO A 125 -10.80 2.17 0.08
N VAL A 126 -10.84 3.47 0.34
CA VAL A 126 -11.23 4.04 1.64
C VAL A 126 -12.75 4.12 1.70
N GLN A 127 -13.35 3.46 2.69
CA GLN A 127 -14.79 3.52 2.92
C GLN A 127 -15.14 4.80 3.68
N VAL A 128 -16.02 5.61 3.11
CA VAL A 128 -16.43 6.91 3.68
C VAL A 128 -17.84 6.79 4.25
N PRO A 129 -18.02 6.68 5.58
CA PRO A 129 -19.34 6.62 6.18
C PRO A 129 -20.00 8.00 6.13
N PHE A 130 -21.34 8.03 6.03
CA PHE A 130 -22.11 9.23 6.37
C PHE A 130 -22.63 9.11 7.81
N GLY A 131 -22.66 10.23 8.51
CA GLY A 131 -23.22 10.36 9.86
C GLY A 131 -24.69 10.76 9.85
#